data_AF-A0A382Z2X6-F1
#
_entry.id   AF-A0A382Z2X6-F1
#
_cell.length_a   1.000
_cell.length_b   1.000
_cell.length_c   1.000
_cell.angle_alpha   90.00
_cell.angle_beta   90.00
_cell.angle_gamma   90.00
#
_symmetry.space_group_name_H-M   'P 1'
#
loop_
_entity.id
_entity.type
_entity.pdbx_description
1 polymer ?
#
loop_
_entity_poly.entity_id
_entity_poly.type
_entity_poly.pdbx_seq_one_letter_code
_entity_poly.pdbx_strand_id
1 'polypeptide(L)' 'STAADAATAASAMGAGVLGMVHMSTRIRDPDTLESEARAIHPSSFVCEDGDIIEISSDGDIGVSRRRENAWMPLSIE' A
#
# COMPACT_ATOMS: atom_id res chain seq x y z
N SER A 1 -14.54 -5.14 2.55
CA SER A 1 -13.81 -4.99 1.27
C SER A 1 -12.76 -6.08 1.21
N THR A 2 -12.53 -6.65 0.04
CA THR A 2 -11.33 -7.46 -0.24
C THR A 2 -10.19 -6.56 -0.74
N ALA A 3 -8.97 -7.10 -0.86
CA ALA A 3 -7.84 -6.40 -1.48
C ALA A 3 -8.14 -6.05 -2.95
N ALA A 4 -8.75 -6.99 -3.68
CA ALA A 4 -9.17 -6.79 -5.06
C ALA A 4 -10.22 -5.67 -5.22
N ASP A 5 -11.20 -5.59 -4.30
CA ASP A 5 -12.20 -4.51 -4.31
C ASP A 5 -11.54 -3.14 -4.11
N ALA A 6 -10.59 -3.06 -3.17
CA ALA A 6 -9.87 -1.82 -2.89
C ALA A 6 -8.99 -1.39 -4.08
N ALA A 7 -8.28 -2.34 -4.70
CA ALA A 7 -7.48 -2.10 -5.89
C ALA A 7 -8.32 -1.67 -7.10
N THR A 8 -9.49 -2.27 -7.28
CA THR A 8 -10.44 -1.88 -8.33
C THR A 8 -10.91 -0.44 -8.13
N ALA A 9 -11.25 -0.07 -6.90
CA ALA A 9 -11.64 1.30 -6.58
C ALA A 9 -10.49 2.30 -6.82
N ALA A 10 -9.28 1.98 -6.35
CA ALA A 10 -8.09 2.82 -6.55
C ALA A 10 -7.78 3.04 -8.04
N SER A 11 -7.82 1.97 -8.84
CA SER A 11 -7.63 2.04 -10.29
C SER A 11 -8.73 2.88 -10.96
N ALA A 12 -10.00 2.68 -10.62
CA ALA A 12 -11.11 3.44 -11.18
C ALA A 12 -11.04 4.94 -10.85
N MET A 13 -10.48 5.30 -9.69
CA MET A 13 -10.26 6.70 -9.28
C MET A 13 -9.04 7.34 -9.94
N GLY A 14 -8.15 6.55 -10.55
CA GLY A 14 -6.85 7.03 -11.02
C GLY A 14 -5.93 7.43 -9.85
N ALA A 15 -6.03 6.72 -8.71
CA ALA A 15 -5.15 6.96 -7.57
C ALA A 15 -3.68 6.66 -7.96
N GLY A 16 -2.75 7.45 -7.43
CA GLY A 16 -1.32 7.19 -7.64
C GLY A 16 -0.80 5.99 -6.86
N VAL A 17 -1.38 5.72 -5.68
CA VAL A 17 -0.97 4.65 -4.77
C VAL A 17 -2.17 4.15 -3.96
N LEU A 18 -2.20 2.85 -3.64
CA LEU A 18 -3.15 2.24 -2.70
C LEU A 18 -2.44 1.69 -1.45
N GLY A 19 -2.68 2.34 -0.30
CA GLY A 19 -2.34 1.80 1.02
C GLY A 19 -3.52 1.08 1.65
N MET A 20 -3.40 -0.22 1.91
CA MET A 20 -4.46 -1.03 2.51
C MET A 20 -4.27 -1.17 4.02
N VAL A 21 -5.30 -0.81 4.80
CA VAL A 21 -5.32 -0.82 6.27
C VAL A 21 -6.42 -1.72 6.83
N HIS A 22 -6.51 -1.84 8.16
CA HIS A 22 -7.56 -2.60 8.86
C HIS A 22 -7.63 -4.09 8.48
N MET A 23 -6.46 -4.73 8.39
CA MET A 23 -6.40 -6.16 8.14
C MET A 23 -6.99 -6.96 9.30
N SER A 24 -7.80 -7.96 8.95
CA SER A 24 -8.30 -8.91 9.95
C SER A 24 -7.14 -9.67 10.56
N THR A 25 -7.15 -9.88 11.88
CA THR A 25 -6.17 -10.72 12.60
C THR A 25 -6.11 -12.17 12.10
N ARG A 26 -7.08 -12.58 11.26
CA ARG A 26 -7.10 -13.90 10.60
C ARG A 26 -6.16 -13.97 9.41
N ILE A 27 -5.80 -12.84 8.82
CA ILE A 27 -4.87 -12.76 7.69
C ILE A 27 -3.47 -12.75 8.28
N ARG A 28 -2.72 -13.83 8.05
CA ARG A 28 -1.38 -14.03 8.61
C ARG A 28 -0.27 -13.59 7.66
N ASP A 29 -0.61 -13.43 6.39
CA ASP A 29 0.33 -13.13 5.33
C ASP A 29 -0.15 -11.91 4.52
N PRO A 30 0.43 -10.73 4.77
CA PRO A 30 0.16 -9.51 4.01
C PRO A 30 0.51 -9.66 2.53
N ASP A 31 1.50 -10.50 2.18
CA ASP A 31 2.02 -10.62 0.81
C ASP A 31 0.96 -11.16 -0.15
N THR A 32 0.09 -12.04 0.34
CA THR A 32 -1.05 -12.55 -0.45
C THR A 32 -2.00 -11.41 -0.84
N LEU A 33 -2.29 -10.48 0.07
CA LEU A 33 -3.17 -9.34 -0.22
C LEU A 33 -2.50 -8.31 -1.12
N GLU A 34 -1.21 -8.06 -0.92
CA GLU A 34 -0.45 -7.20 -1.81
C GLU A 34 -0.43 -7.78 -3.23
N SER A 35 -0.18 -9.07 -3.38
CA SER A 35 -0.18 -9.72 -4.69
C SER A 35 -1.55 -9.62 -5.38
N GLU A 36 -2.64 -9.81 -4.64
CA GLU A 36 -4.00 -9.65 -5.19
C GLU A 36 -4.28 -8.21 -5.63
N ALA A 37 -3.91 -7.23 -4.81
CA ALA A 37 -4.11 -5.82 -5.14
C ALA A 37 -3.24 -5.36 -6.31
N ARG A 38 -1.95 -5.74 -6.33
CA ARG A 38 -0.99 -5.38 -7.38
C ARG A 38 -1.35 -5.92 -8.75
N ALA A 39 -2.07 -7.05 -8.82
CA ALA A 39 -2.60 -7.57 -10.08
C ALA A 39 -3.61 -6.61 -10.77
N ILE A 40 -4.22 -5.69 -10.01
CA ILE A 40 -5.22 -4.73 -10.50
C ILE A 40 -4.68 -3.29 -10.48
N HIS A 41 -3.95 -2.92 -9.43
CA HIS A 41 -3.33 -1.61 -9.26
C HIS A 41 -1.87 -1.79 -8.77
N PRO A 42 -0.86 -1.71 -9.66
CA PRO A 42 0.53 -2.06 -9.35
C PRO A 42 1.12 -1.33 -8.13
N SER A 43 0.73 -0.08 -7.94
CA SER A 43 1.17 0.78 -6.84
C SER A 43 0.43 0.49 -5.51
N SER A 44 0.27 -0.79 -5.16
CA SER A 44 -0.46 -1.23 -3.97
C SER A 44 0.45 -1.85 -2.91
N PHE A 45 0.14 -1.59 -1.63
CA PHE A 45 0.82 -2.19 -0.48
C PHE A 45 -0.11 -2.31 0.73
N VAL A 46 0.22 -3.20 1.66
CA VAL A 46 -0.44 -3.30 2.97
C VAL A 46 0.32 -2.43 3.95
N CYS A 47 -0.35 -1.49 4.60
CA CYS A 47 0.27 -0.63 5.59
C CYS A 47 0.62 -1.41 6.87
N GLU A 48 1.80 -1.12 7.41
CA GLU A 48 2.20 -1.51 8.77
C GLU A 48 2.06 -0.31 9.72
N ASP A 49 1.90 -0.60 11.00
CA ASP A 49 1.83 0.43 12.03
C ASP A 49 3.10 1.29 12.02
N GLY A 50 2.92 2.59 11.83
CA GLY A 50 4.00 3.57 11.79
C GLY A 50 4.56 3.85 10.40
N ASP A 51 4.00 3.29 9.33
CA ASP A 51 4.32 3.73 7.97
C ASP A 51 4.09 5.23 7.78
N ILE A 52 4.97 5.88 7.03
CA ILE A 52 4.90 7.29 6.68
C ILE A 52 4.63 7.39 5.18
N ILE A 53 3.58 8.13 4.81
CA ILE A 53 3.25 8.43 3.41
C ILE A 53 3.48 9.93 3.22
N GLU A 54 4.36 10.27 2.29
CA GLU A 54 4.71 11.64 1.93
C GLU A 54 4.23 11.93 0.51
N ILE A 55 3.60 13.08 0.32
CA ILE A 55 3.13 13.54 -0.99
C ILE A 55 3.79 14.89 -1.25
N SER A 56 4.60 14.96 -2.31
CA SER A 56 5.25 16.21 -2.73
C SER A 56 4.22 17.17 -3.34
N SER A 57 4.58 18.45 -3.44
CA SER A 57 3.75 19.43 -4.15
C SER A 57 3.59 19.12 -5.64
N ASP A 58 4.54 18.36 -6.19
CA ASP A 58 4.55 17.92 -7.59
C ASP A 58 3.75 16.62 -7.80
N GLY A 59 3.25 16.03 -6.71
CA GLY A 59 2.43 14.82 -6.73
C GLY A 59 3.22 13.52 -6.60
N ASP A 60 4.53 13.58 -6.35
CA ASP A 60 5.33 12.39 -6.07
C ASP A 60 4.91 11.78 -4.74
N ILE A 61 4.72 10.47 -4.71
CA ILE A 61 4.29 9.74 -3.52
C ILE A 61 5.46 8.87 -3.05
N GLY A 62 5.94 9.13 -1.85
CA GLY A 62 6.92 8.31 -1.15
C GLY A 62 6.27 7.58 0.02
N VAL A 63 6.66 6.32 0.23
CA VAL A 63 6.26 5.59 1.44
C VAL A 63 7.50 5.07 2.13
N SER A 64 7.62 5.37 3.42
CA SER A 64 8.71 4.95 4.28
C SER A 64 8.19 4.04 5.37
N ARG A 65 8.85 2.90 5.55
CA ARG A 65 8.54 1.93 6.60
C ARG A 65 9.68 1.85 7.59
N ARG A 66 9.33 1.79 8.88
CA ARG A 66 10.34 1.60 9.92
C ARG A 66 10.83 0.15 9.89
N ARG A 67 12.14 -0.01 9.73
CA ARG A 67 12.84 -1.29 9.86
C ARG A 67 13.94 -1.09 10.88
N GLU A 68 13.84 -1.83 11.99
CA GLU A 68 14.73 -1.66 13.15
C GLU A 68 14.81 -0.19 13.60
N ASN A 69 15.94 0.48 13.34
CA ASN A 69 16.23 1.85 13.74
C ASN A 69 16.31 2.83 12.56
N ALA A 70 15.86 2.44 11.37
CA ALA A 70 15.88 3.28 10.18
C ALA A 70 14.52 3.32 9.47
N TRP A 71 14.29 4.42 8.73
CA TRP A 71 13.22 4.52 7.76
C TRP A 71 13.74 4.01 6.42
N MET A 72 13.06 3.01 5.87
CA MET A 72 13.40 2.44 4.56
C MET A 72 12.29 2.77 3.56
N PRO A 73 12.62 3.26 2.36
CA PRO A 73 11.62 3.47 1.33
C PRO A 73 11.03 2.12 0.90
N LEU A 74 9.71 2.08 0.73
CA LEU A 74 9.04 0.97 0.06
C LEU A 74 9.09 1.22 -1.45
N SER A 75 9.42 0.19 -2.21
CA SER A 75 9.30 0.23 -3.66
C SER A 75 7.82 0.21 -4.02
N ILE A 76 7.32 1.34 -4.50
CA ILE A 76 5.97 1.48 -5.07
C ILE A 76 6.21 1.72 -6.56
N GLU A 77 5.80 0.77 -7.40
CA GLU A 77 5.94 0.83 -8.87
C GLU A 77 4.87 1.70 -9.51
#